data_AF-A0AAJ4F6Z2-F1
#
_entry.id   AF-A0AAJ4F6Z2-F1
#
_cell.length_a   1.000
_cell.length_b   1.000
_cell.length_c   1.000
_cell.angle_alpha   90.00
_cell.angle_beta   90.00
_cell.angle_gamma   90.00
#
_symmetry.space_group_name_H-M   'P 1'
#
loop_
_entity.id
_entity.type
_entity.pdbx_description
1 polymer ?
#
loop_
_entity_poly.entity_id
_entity_poly.type
_entity_poly.pdbx_seq_one_letter_code
_entity_poly.pdbx_strand_id
1 'polypeptide(L)'
;MSSGVSFQDNVGPVLINNQPRVLRASVIGKLVEIISSSEGGGQSLRRTASEINGKISFNDLKRNRWVAELYKEDALLVDNSVKTLDSIIYQGSVKLKRQFRNYYNAALGRYGLYEKPYDMSIIKKNSDNIVDEVVFLALETVNSCSELGTEFLQEDIDYGIRMIVSYSIIECIVLENPNDYN
;
A
#
# COMPACT_ATOMS: atom_id res chain seq x y z
N MET A 1 28.99 -13.95 17.16
CA MET A 1 29.98 -13.09 16.46
C MET A 1 29.54 -11.65 16.67
N SER A 2 30.37 -10.77 17.22
CA SER A 2 30.02 -9.36 17.45
C SER A 2 30.34 -8.54 16.21
N SER A 3 29.35 -7.89 15.61
CA SER A 3 29.55 -6.93 14.52
C SER A 3 30.12 -5.62 15.08
N GLY A 4 31.25 -5.16 14.55
CA GLY A 4 31.86 -3.86 14.89
C GLY A 4 32.01 -2.99 13.65
N VAL A 5 31.97 -1.67 13.83
CA VAL A 5 32.21 -0.69 12.76
C VAL A 5 33.50 0.05 13.08
N SER A 6 34.43 0.12 12.12
CA SER A 6 35.70 0.83 12.25
C SER A 6 35.69 2.07 11.35
N PHE A 7 36.13 3.20 11.88
CA PHE A 7 36.28 4.44 11.12
C PHE A 7 37.77 4.81 11.12
N GLN A 8 38.36 4.99 9.93
CA GLN A 8 39.72 5.51 9.77
C GLN A 8 39.66 6.94 9.22
N ASP A 9 40.54 7.81 9.72
CA ASP A 9 40.78 9.19 9.25
C ASP A 9 39.56 10.14 9.25
N ASN A 10 38.61 9.95 10.17
CA ASN A 10 37.46 10.82 10.28
C ASN A 10 37.79 12.15 10.99
N VAL A 11 37.58 13.27 10.30
CA VAL A 11 37.85 14.65 10.73
C VAL A 11 36.59 15.43 11.17
N GLY A 12 35.41 14.80 11.16
CA GLY A 12 34.13 15.40 11.58
C GLY A 12 33.43 14.64 12.73
N PRO A 13 32.29 15.13 13.26
CA PRO A 13 31.53 14.38 14.25
C PRO A 13 30.90 13.11 13.65
N VAL A 14 31.12 11.94 14.27
CA VAL A 14 30.39 10.69 13.94
C VAL A 14 29.20 10.56 14.89
N LEU A 15 27.99 10.49 14.33
CA LEU A 15 26.79 10.16 15.08
C LEU A 15 26.42 8.70 14.78
N ILE A 16 26.70 7.80 15.73
CA ILE A 16 26.32 6.39 15.65
C ILE A 16 25.05 6.20 16.47
N ASN A 17 23.91 6.00 15.81
CA ASN A 17 22.68 5.60 16.49
C ASN A 17 22.58 4.06 16.50
N ASN A 18 23.16 3.45 17.53
CA ASN A 18 23.11 1.99 17.77
C ASN A 18 21.93 1.55 18.62
N GLN A 19 20.92 2.41 18.82
CA GLN A 19 19.69 1.93 19.43
C GLN A 19 19.06 0.92 18.45
N PRO A 20 18.76 -0.33 18.88
CA PRO A 20 17.89 -1.17 18.09
C PRO A 20 16.63 -0.36 17.86
N ARG A 21 16.37 0.00 16.59
CA ARG A 21 15.14 0.68 16.23
C ARG A 21 14.04 -0.24 16.75
N VAL A 22 13.28 0.22 17.75
CA VAL A 22 12.08 -0.52 18.16
C VAL A 22 11.13 -0.36 16.99
N LEU A 23 11.25 -1.30 16.04
CA LEU A 23 10.44 -1.36 14.84
C LEU A 23 9.02 -1.64 15.33
N ARG A 24 8.22 -0.58 15.38
CA ARG A 24 6.81 -0.70 15.73
C ARG A 24 6.10 -1.35 14.54
N ALA A 25 5.24 -2.32 14.82
CA ALA A 25 4.29 -2.85 13.86
C ALA A 25 3.66 -1.69 13.05
N SER A 26 3.76 -1.77 11.72
CA SER A 26 3.05 -0.83 10.85
C SER A 26 1.62 -1.28 10.68
N VAL A 27 0.70 -0.33 10.44
CA VAL A 27 -0.70 -0.64 10.13
C VAL A 27 -0.83 -1.53 8.89
N ILE A 28 0.11 -1.38 7.94
CA ILE A 28 0.18 -2.19 6.72
C ILE A 28 0.66 -3.58 7.06
N GLY A 29 1.74 -3.69 7.83
CA GLY A 29 2.28 -4.97 8.28
C GLY A 29 1.25 -5.78 9.07
N LYS A 30 0.52 -5.14 9.99
CA LYS A 30 -0.55 -5.82 10.72
C LYS A 30 -1.70 -6.26 9.80
N LEU A 31 -2.01 -5.48 8.77
CA LEU A 31 -3.04 -5.87 7.80
C LEU A 31 -2.59 -7.03 6.91
N VAL A 32 -1.31 -7.07 6.52
CA VAL A 32 -0.72 -8.22 5.82
C VAL A 32 -0.86 -9.47 6.70
N GLU A 33 -0.46 -9.40 7.97
CA GLU A 33 -0.60 -10.52 8.92
C GLU A 33 -2.05 -11.04 9.01
N ILE A 34 -3.03 -10.14 9.10
CA ILE A 34 -4.46 -10.51 9.16
C ILE A 34 -4.90 -11.20 7.86
N ILE A 35 -4.48 -10.68 6.70
CA ILE A 35 -4.82 -11.27 5.39
C ILE A 35 -4.19 -12.66 5.27
N SER A 36 -2.90 -12.80 5.57
CA SER A 36 -2.15 -14.05 5.45
C SER A 36 -2.59 -15.12 6.45
N SER A 37 -3.16 -14.72 7.60
CA SER A 37 -3.67 -15.66 8.61
C SER A 37 -5.13 -16.07 8.39
N SER A 38 -5.79 -15.52 7.38
CA SER A 38 -7.21 -15.79 7.13
C SER A 38 -7.42 -17.03 6.25
N GLU A 39 -8.40 -17.85 6.59
CA GLU A 39 -8.82 -18.94 5.72
C GLU A 39 -9.54 -18.35 4.50
N GLY A 40 -9.05 -18.65 3.29
CA GLY A 40 -9.54 -18.10 2.03
C GLY A 40 -11.06 -18.20 1.91
N GLY A 41 -11.74 -17.04 1.98
CA GLY A 41 -13.19 -16.94 1.93
C GLY A 41 -13.64 -16.52 0.54
N GLY A 42 -14.31 -17.42 -0.17
CA GLY A 42 -14.87 -17.21 -1.51
C GLY A 42 -15.87 -16.05 -1.64
N GLN A 43 -16.25 -15.80 -2.89
CA GLN A 43 -16.81 -14.56 -3.43
C GLN A 43 -18.05 -13.92 -2.77
N SER A 44 -17.97 -12.57 -2.73
CA SER A 44 -18.98 -11.53 -3.02
C SER A 44 -19.80 -10.87 -1.89
N LEU A 45 -19.67 -9.53 -1.74
CA LEU A 45 -20.56 -8.53 -2.37
C LEU A 45 -20.33 -7.08 -1.83
N ARG A 46 -20.20 -6.10 -2.75
CA ARG A 46 -20.79 -4.74 -2.64
C ARG A 46 -20.59 -3.89 -3.89
N ARG A 47 -19.45 -4.02 -4.57
CA ARG A 47 -19.14 -3.28 -5.80
C ARG A 47 -19.33 -4.14 -7.04
N THR A 48 -19.97 -3.56 -8.06
CA THR A 48 -20.18 -4.27 -9.31
C THR A 48 -18.89 -4.31 -10.11
N ALA A 49 -18.66 -5.38 -10.89
CA ALA A 49 -17.53 -5.43 -11.82
C ALA A 49 -17.49 -4.22 -12.77
N SER A 50 -18.65 -3.59 -13.02
CA SER A 50 -18.80 -2.36 -13.79
C SER A 50 -18.10 -1.16 -13.14
N GLU A 51 -18.22 -0.97 -11.83
CA GLU A 51 -17.56 0.13 -11.10
C GLU A 51 -16.03 0.02 -11.15
N ILE A 52 -15.52 -1.20 -11.02
CA ILE A 52 -14.07 -1.47 -11.09
C ILE A 52 -13.55 -1.22 -12.51
N ASN A 53 -14.27 -1.71 -13.53
CA ASN A 53 -13.93 -1.46 -14.93
C ASN A 53 -13.98 0.03 -15.27
N GLY A 54 -14.97 0.77 -14.73
CA GLY A 54 -15.07 2.21 -14.87
C GLY A 54 -13.86 2.93 -14.27
N LYS A 55 -13.42 2.53 -13.07
CA LYS A 55 -12.22 3.07 -12.41
C LYS A 55 -10.94 2.82 -13.22
N ILE A 56 -10.78 1.60 -13.74
CA ILE A 56 -9.65 1.19 -14.59
C ILE A 56 -9.61 2.05 -15.87
N SER A 57 -10.76 2.17 -16.56
CA SER A 57 -10.85 2.93 -17.80
C SER A 57 -10.64 4.43 -17.58
N PHE A 58 -11.23 5.00 -16.53
CA PHE A 58 -11.09 6.42 -16.21
C PHE A 58 -9.65 6.83 -15.90
N ASN A 59 -8.87 5.95 -15.26
CA ASN A 59 -7.46 6.22 -14.92
C ASN A 59 -6.46 5.71 -15.97
N ASP A 60 -6.92 5.14 -17.09
CA ASP A 60 -6.07 4.51 -18.12
C ASP A 60 -5.07 3.48 -17.54
N LEU A 61 -5.52 2.66 -16.57
CA LEU A 61 -4.69 1.66 -15.92
C LEU A 61 -4.55 0.42 -16.83
N LYS A 62 -3.32 0.07 -17.22
CA LYS A 62 -3.05 -1.01 -18.19
C LYS A 62 -2.28 -2.16 -17.56
N ARG A 63 -0.97 -1.98 -17.32
CA ARG A 63 -0.09 -3.04 -16.79
C ARG A 63 -0.58 -3.53 -15.42
N ASN A 64 -0.99 -2.63 -14.55
CA ASN A 64 -1.45 -2.90 -13.19
C ASN A 64 -2.96 -3.07 -13.09
N ARG A 65 -3.65 -3.27 -14.22
CA ARG A 65 -5.08 -3.58 -14.25
C ARG A 65 -5.43 -4.76 -13.35
N TRP A 66 -4.62 -5.82 -13.39
CA TRP A 66 -4.84 -7.03 -12.60
C TRP A 66 -4.82 -6.73 -11.08
N VAL A 67 -4.05 -5.73 -10.63
CA VAL A 67 -4.05 -5.30 -9.22
C VAL A 67 -5.43 -4.77 -8.83
N ALA A 68 -6.04 -3.92 -9.65
CA ALA A 68 -7.39 -3.42 -9.40
C ALA A 68 -8.44 -4.54 -9.48
N GLU A 69 -8.20 -5.56 -10.31
CA GLU A 69 -9.10 -6.71 -10.47
C GLU A 69 -9.00 -7.72 -9.33
N LEU A 70 -7.88 -7.80 -8.59
CA LEU A 70 -7.77 -8.63 -7.37
C LEU A 70 -8.89 -8.34 -6.37
N TYR A 71 -9.34 -7.08 -6.28
CA TYR A 71 -10.46 -6.74 -5.40
C TYR A 71 -11.74 -7.52 -5.76
N LYS A 72 -11.95 -7.93 -7.02
CA LYS A 72 -13.12 -8.74 -7.41
C LYS A 72 -13.09 -10.13 -6.79
N GLU A 73 -11.90 -10.71 -6.71
CA GLU A 73 -11.68 -12.08 -6.25
C GLU A 73 -11.79 -12.13 -4.73
N ASP A 74 -11.23 -11.13 -4.05
CA ASP A 74 -10.99 -11.16 -2.60
C ASP A 74 -11.55 -9.94 -1.83
N ALA A 75 -12.56 -9.25 -2.38
CA ALA A 75 -13.21 -8.09 -1.73
C ALA A 75 -13.62 -8.39 -0.29
N LEU A 76 -14.26 -9.54 -0.06
CA LEU A 76 -14.72 -9.94 1.26
C LEU A 76 -13.58 -10.12 2.24
N LEU A 77 -12.50 -10.75 1.78
CA LEU A 77 -11.30 -10.96 2.57
C LEU A 77 -10.72 -9.61 2.99
N VAL A 78 -10.41 -8.72 2.04
CA VAL A 78 -9.78 -7.44 2.38
C VAL A 78 -10.69 -6.53 3.22
N ASP A 79 -12.00 -6.49 2.94
CA ASP A 79 -12.95 -5.68 3.72
C ASP A 79 -13.08 -6.19 5.16
N ASN A 80 -13.09 -7.52 5.37
CA ASN A 80 -13.13 -8.10 6.70
C ASN A 80 -11.79 -7.93 7.42
N SER A 81 -10.67 -8.05 6.72
CA SER A 81 -9.35 -7.78 7.27
C SER A 81 -9.20 -6.33 7.73
N VAL A 82 -9.77 -5.37 7.00
CA VAL A 82 -9.81 -3.95 7.42
C VAL A 82 -10.70 -3.75 8.66
N LYS A 83 -11.82 -4.46 8.79
CA LYS A 83 -12.64 -4.43 10.02
C LYS A 83 -11.90 -5.02 11.22
N THR A 84 -11.20 -6.13 11.02
CA THR A 84 -10.36 -6.76 12.04
C THR A 84 -9.20 -5.84 12.43
N LEU A 85 -8.63 -5.12 11.47
CA LEU A 85 -7.61 -4.11 11.75
C LEU A 85 -8.13 -3.01 12.67
N ASP A 86 -9.37 -2.54 12.46
CA ASP A 86 -9.99 -1.52 13.33
C ASP A 86 -10.32 -2.03 14.73
N SER A 87 -10.56 -3.33 14.91
CA SER A 87 -10.77 -3.92 16.24
C SER A 87 -9.47 -4.10 17.04
N ILE A 88 -8.34 -4.28 16.35
CA ILE A 88 -7.01 -4.45 16.97
C ILE A 88 -6.32 -3.10 17.16
N ILE A 89 -6.38 -2.22 16.16
CA ILE A 89 -5.71 -0.92 16.15
C ILE A 89 -6.78 0.16 16.15
N TYR A 90 -6.81 1.00 17.19
CA TYR A 90 -7.68 2.17 17.22
C TYR A 90 -7.52 3.02 15.95
N GLN A 91 -8.62 3.16 15.20
CA GLN A 91 -8.67 3.85 13.90
C GLN A 91 -7.65 3.30 12.88
N GLY A 92 -7.48 1.98 12.84
CA GLY A 92 -6.58 1.27 11.93
C GLY A 92 -6.85 1.59 10.46
N SER A 93 -8.11 1.54 10.02
CA SER A 93 -8.51 1.87 8.65
C SER A 93 -8.21 3.33 8.31
N VAL A 94 -8.43 4.28 9.23
CA VAL A 94 -8.10 5.70 9.02
C VAL A 94 -6.59 5.88 8.86
N LYS A 95 -5.78 5.22 9.69
CA LYS A 95 -4.32 5.25 9.60
C LYS A 95 -3.83 4.64 8.29
N LEU A 96 -4.42 3.53 7.85
CA LEU A 96 -4.16 2.88 6.57
C LEU A 96 -4.44 3.84 5.41
N LYS A 97 -5.65 4.41 5.37
CA LYS A 97 -6.08 5.38 4.33
C LYS A 97 -5.13 6.58 4.27
N ARG A 98 -4.71 7.11 5.42
CA ARG A 98 -3.74 8.21 5.50
C ARG A 98 -2.38 7.80 4.92
N GLN A 99 -1.92 6.59 5.24
CA GLN A 99 -0.62 6.12 4.77
C GLN A 99 -0.60 5.90 3.26
N PHE A 100 -1.63 5.27 2.70
CA PHE A 100 -1.74 5.10 1.25
C PHE A 100 -1.91 6.42 0.50
N ARG A 101 -2.59 7.40 1.11
CA ARG A 101 -2.65 8.77 0.56
C ARG A 101 -1.27 9.42 0.54
N ASN A 102 -0.43 9.19 1.55
CA ASN A 102 0.95 9.68 1.53
C ASN A 102 1.77 9.04 0.40
N TYR A 103 1.63 7.74 0.17
CA TYR A 103 2.29 7.07 -0.96
C TYR A 103 1.81 7.60 -2.30
N TYR A 104 0.49 7.80 -2.44
CA TYR A 104 -0.07 8.37 -3.66
C TYR A 104 0.47 9.78 -3.92
N ASN A 105 0.47 10.66 -2.90
CA ASN A 105 1.03 12.00 -3.02
C ASN A 105 2.53 11.98 -3.34
N ALA A 106 3.29 11.07 -2.75
CA ALA A 106 4.72 10.90 -3.07
C ALA A 106 4.93 10.47 -4.53
N ALA A 107 4.11 9.54 -5.02
CA ALA A 107 4.13 9.10 -6.41
C ALA A 107 3.73 10.22 -7.37
N LEU A 108 2.68 10.99 -7.05
CA LEU A 108 2.25 12.17 -7.81
C LEU A 108 3.34 13.25 -7.89
N GLY A 109 4.06 13.48 -6.79
CA GLY A 109 5.17 14.44 -6.73
C GLY A 109 6.26 14.17 -7.77
N ARG A 110 6.51 12.89 -8.14
CA ARG A 110 7.46 12.53 -9.21
C ARG A 110 7.07 13.05 -10.58
N TYR A 111 5.80 13.39 -10.78
CA TYR A 111 5.24 13.90 -12.03
C TYR A 111 4.84 15.38 -11.94
N GLY A 112 5.25 16.08 -10.88
CA GLY A 112 4.96 17.51 -10.71
C GLY A 112 3.53 17.82 -10.26
N LEU A 113 2.80 16.83 -9.75
CA LEU A 113 1.40 16.98 -9.33
C LEU A 113 1.33 17.27 -7.82
N TYR A 114 1.46 18.54 -7.45
CA TYR A 114 1.53 18.97 -6.03
C TYR A 114 0.22 19.55 -5.48
N GLU A 115 -0.65 20.06 -6.34
CA GLU A 115 -1.87 20.76 -5.95
C GLU A 115 -3.08 20.22 -6.73
N LYS A 116 -4.26 20.26 -6.09
CA LYS A 116 -5.53 19.87 -6.70
C LYS A 116 -6.18 21.07 -7.40
N PRO A 117 -6.97 20.84 -8.46
CA PRO A 117 -7.23 19.56 -9.11
C PRO A 117 -6.02 19.05 -9.89
N TYR A 118 -5.76 17.75 -9.86
CA TYR A 118 -4.64 17.17 -10.59
C TYR A 118 -4.92 17.10 -12.09
N ASP A 119 -3.87 17.27 -12.89
CA ASP A 119 -3.95 17.08 -14.35
C ASP A 119 -4.16 15.59 -14.67
N MET A 120 -5.39 15.26 -15.05
CA MET A 120 -5.79 13.89 -15.41
C MET A 120 -5.03 13.34 -16.62
N SER A 121 -4.50 14.19 -17.51
CA SER A 121 -3.69 13.72 -18.64
C SER A 121 -2.37 13.12 -18.17
N ILE A 122 -1.75 13.75 -17.16
CA ILE A 122 -0.50 13.29 -16.54
C ILE A 122 -0.77 12.02 -15.73
N ILE A 123 -1.86 11.99 -14.96
CA ILE A 123 -2.24 10.79 -14.18
C ILE A 123 -2.47 9.60 -15.11
N LYS A 124 -3.30 9.74 -16.15
CA LYS A 124 -3.58 8.67 -17.11
C LYS A 124 -2.32 8.14 -17.78
N LYS A 125 -1.44 9.04 -18.24
CA LYS A 125 -0.18 8.67 -18.89
C LYS A 125 0.77 7.88 -17.98
N ASN A 126 0.68 8.08 -16.67
CA ASN A 126 1.61 7.52 -15.69
C ASN A 126 0.94 6.57 -14.68
N SER A 127 -0.32 6.17 -14.90
CA SER A 127 -1.16 5.45 -13.95
C SER A 127 -0.49 4.18 -13.40
N ASP A 128 0.06 3.36 -14.29
CA ASP A 128 0.77 2.14 -13.94
C ASP A 128 2.02 2.42 -13.10
N ASN A 129 2.81 3.45 -13.44
CA ASN A 129 4.02 3.80 -12.71
C ASN A 129 3.71 4.40 -11.33
N ILE A 130 2.60 5.13 -11.21
CA ILE A 130 2.09 5.62 -9.93
C ILE A 130 1.72 4.43 -9.04
N VAL A 131 1.04 3.42 -9.58
CA VAL A 131 0.69 2.20 -8.83
C VAL A 131 1.93 1.40 -8.43
N ASP A 132 2.93 1.25 -9.32
CA ASP A 132 4.20 0.61 -8.98
C ASP A 132 4.90 1.29 -7.81
N GLU A 133 4.93 2.63 -7.82
CA GLU A 133 5.54 3.39 -6.73
C GLU A 133 4.78 3.20 -5.41
N VAL A 134 3.45 3.17 -5.44
CA VAL A 134 2.63 2.90 -4.25
C VAL A 134 2.90 1.49 -3.71
N VAL A 135 2.99 0.48 -4.59
CA VAL A 135 3.33 -0.90 -4.23
C VAL A 135 4.72 -0.96 -3.61
N PHE A 136 5.70 -0.30 -4.23
CA PHE A 136 7.08 -0.24 -3.74
C PHE A 136 7.16 0.39 -2.35
N LEU A 137 6.53 1.54 -2.14
CA LEU A 137 6.54 2.22 -0.84
C LEU A 137 5.83 1.42 0.26
N ALA A 138 4.75 0.71 -0.09
CA ALA A 138 4.08 -0.20 0.82
C ALA A 138 4.99 -1.38 1.20
N LEU A 139 5.67 -1.98 0.23
CA LEU A 139 6.63 -3.06 0.44
C LEU A 139 7.81 -2.62 1.30
N GLU A 140 8.42 -1.47 1.02
CA GLU A 140 9.50 -0.90 1.84
C GLU A 140 9.05 -0.68 3.29
N THR A 141 7.79 -0.26 3.48
CA THR A 141 7.24 -0.08 4.83
C THR A 141 7.10 -1.41 5.56
N VAL A 142 6.61 -2.45 4.87
CA VAL A 142 6.49 -3.79 5.44
C VAL A 142 7.87 -4.41 5.73
N ASN A 143 8.81 -4.33 4.80
CA ASN A 143 10.18 -4.82 4.96
C ASN A 143 10.94 -4.10 6.08
N SER A 144 10.58 -2.84 6.34
CA SER A 144 11.12 -2.10 7.48
C SER A 144 10.53 -2.52 8.84
N CYS A 145 9.53 -3.41 8.88
CA CYS A 145 8.95 -3.97 10.10
C CYS A 145 9.61 -5.33 10.44
N SER A 146 10.05 -5.52 11.69
CA SER A 146 10.76 -6.75 12.10
C SER A 146 9.88 -7.99 12.29
N GLU A 147 8.56 -7.82 12.37
CA GLU A 147 7.66 -8.86 12.89
C GLU A 147 7.21 -9.88 11.82
N LEU A 148 7.19 -9.50 10.53
CA LEU A 148 6.65 -10.37 9.47
C LEU A 148 7.68 -11.33 8.87
N GLY A 149 8.96 -10.94 8.84
CA GLY A 149 9.99 -11.66 8.08
C GLY A 149 10.36 -13.06 8.60
N THR A 150 9.87 -13.44 9.79
CA THR A 150 10.13 -14.77 10.38
C THR A 150 8.93 -15.71 10.34
N GLU A 151 7.72 -15.19 10.16
CA GLU A 151 6.47 -15.96 10.30
C GLU A 151 5.73 -16.16 8.97
N PHE A 152 5.95 -15.28 7.98
CA PHE A 152 5.24 -15.31 6.70
C PHE A 152 6.21 -15.45 5.52
N LEU A 153 5.76 -16.12 4.46
CA LEU A 153 6.54 -16.25 3.24
C LEU A 153 6.52 -14.92 2.46
N GLN A 154 7.54 -14.67 1.65
CA GLN A 154 7.58 -13.47 0.79
C GLN A 154 6.35 -13.41 -0.14
N GLU A 155 5.86 -14.56 -0.61
CA GLU A 155 4.65 -14.64 -1.44
C GLU A 155 3.39 -14.16 -0.72
N ASP A 156 3.26 -14.47 0.58
CA ASP A 156 2.15 -14.00 1.43
C ASP A 156 2.21 -12.48 1.61
N ILE A 157 3.42 -11.96 1.82
CA ILE A 157 3.67 -10.52 1.95
C ILE A 157 3.34 -9.79 0.65
N ASP A 158 3.87 -10.28 -0.48
CA ASP A 158 3.67 -9.67 -1.79
C ASP A 158 2.19 -9.68 -2.19
N TYR A 159 1.49 -10.79 -1.96
CA TYR A 159 0.06 -10.92 -2.23
C TYR A 159 -0.76 -10.01 -1.31
N GLY A 160 -0.46 -9.99 0.00
CA GLY A 160 -1.10 -9.10 0.96
C GLY A 160 -0.95 -7.63 0.60
N ILE A 161 0.24 -7.20 0.15
CA ILE A 161 0.45 -5.82 -0.31
C ILE A 161 -0.40 -5.51 -1.55
N ARG A 162 -0.41 -6.40 -2.54
CA ARG A 162 -1.22 -6.23 -3.77
C ARG A 162 -2.72 -6.14 -3.45
N MET A 163 -3.18 -6.93 -2.48
CA MET A 163 -4.55 -6.88 -1.95
C MET A 163 -4.88 -5.52 -1.32
N ILE A 164 -3.98 -4.97 -0.50
CA ILE A 164 -4.21 -3.68 0.16
C ILE A 164 -4.17 -2.52 -0.87
N VAL A 165 -3.30 -2.62 -1.87
CA VAL A 165 -3.24 -1.67 -2.98
C VAL A 165 -4.53 -1.74 -3.82
N SER A 166 -5.06 -2.94 -4.10
CA SER A 166 -6.32 -3.10 -4.81
C SER A 166 -7.47 -2.40 -4.07
N TYR A 167 -7.62 -2.65 -2.77
CA TYR A 167 -8.56 -1.95 -1.89
C TYR A 167 -8.38 -0.43 -1.99
N SER A 168 -7.14 0.05 -1.98
CA SER A 168 -6.85 1.48 -2.02
C SER A 168 -7.20 2.16 -3.35
N ILE A 169 -7.08 1.44 -4.47
CA ILE A 169 -7.55 1.90 -5.78
C ILE A 169 -9.07 2.02 -5.79
N ILE A 170 -9.76 0.98 -5.31
CA ILE A 170 -11.23 0.92 -5.32
C ILE A 170 -11.83 1.97 -4.37
N GLU A 171 -11.25 2.17 -3.20
CA GLU A 171 -11.64 3.22 -2.25
C GLU A 171 -11.23 4.64 -2.68
N CYS A 172 -10.66 4.81 -3.87
CA CYS A 172 -10.24 6.11 -4.42
C CYS A 172 -9.24 6.85 -3.52
N ILE A 173 -8.41 6.09 -2.79
CA ILE A 173 -7.28 6.62 -2.02
C ILE A 173 -6.08 6.79 -2.96
N VAL A 174 -5.93 5.83 -3.87
CA VAL A 174 -4.96 5.80 -4.96
C VAL A 174 -5.75 5.88 -6.27
N LEU A 175 -5.31 6.74 -7.19
CA LEU A 175 -6.01 7.07 -8.44
C LEU A 175 -7.36 7.80 -8.26
N GLU A 176 -7.71 8.60 -9.26
CA GLU A 176 -8.79 9.58 -9.17
C GLU A 176 -10.18 8.97 -9.35
N ASN A 177 -11.15 9.50 -8.60
CA ASN A 177 -12.54 9.04 -8.61
C ASN A 177 -13.28 9.58 -9.86
N PRO A 178 -13.84 8.72 -10.74
CA PRO A 178 -14.56 9.19 -11.92
C PRO A 178 -15.70 10.18 -11.59
N ASN A 179 -16.33 10.03 -10.43
CA ASN A 179 -17.47 10.87 -10.02
C ASN A 179 -17.07 12.29 -9.60
N ASP A 180 -15.79 12.55 -9.32
CA ASP A 180 -15.32 13.89 -8.93
C ASP A 180 -15.09 14.81 -10.15
N TYR A 181 -15.23 14.27 -11.36
CA TYR A 181 -14.94 14.93 -12.64
C TYR A 181 -16.16 14.96 -13.58
N ASN A 182 -17.35 14.62 -13.06
CA ASN A 182 -18.65 14.68 -13.75
C ASN A 182 -19.47 15.89 -13.32
#